data_AF-A0A930BV19-F1
#
_entry.id   AF-A0A930BV19-F1
#
_cell.length_a   1.000
_cell.length_b   1.000
_cell.length_c   1.000
_cell.angle_alpha   90.00
_cell.angle_beta   90.00
_cell.angle_gamma   90.00
#
_symmetry.space_group_name_H-M   'P 1'
#
loop_
_entity.id
_entity.type
_entity.pdbx_description
1 polymer ?
#
loop_
_entity_poly.entity_id
_entity_poly.type
_entity_poly.pdbx_seq_one_letter_code
_entity_poly.pdbx_strand_id
1 'polypeptide(L)'
;MFRSLTRLQRYYLIYTGGFLAFIGALAVLEQHGMPPRWVGYAFLIFTISMYAGIGIISRTSDVSEYYVAGRRVPAFFNGMATGADWMSAASFIGLAGTLYLSGFQGLAYVIGWTGGFVLVALLLAPYLRRCEQYTIPDFLGARYGGNAIRLVAVAAAILASFVYVVAQIYGVGVITSRFVSLQFEIGVFVGLAGILVCSFLGGMRAVTWTQVAQYLILIVAYITPVAILSYNVTGNPVPQLVYGEVLQKVSQLENRLFDAPAEKEVRQLFRERADTYAQKIMQLPQSLNHERELLSSQINQLKASDVQMRDIVALERQRRDLPHDPEQAKARWEAAMFSAG
;
A
#
# COMPACT_ATOMS: atom_id res chain seq x y z
N MET A 1 -22.81 34.70 -7.99
CA MET A 1 -22.89 33.23 -7.83
C MET A 1 -22.46 32.69 -6.46
N PHE A 2 -21.82 33.47 -5.56
CA PHE A 2 -21.29 32.96 -4.26
C PHE A 2 -22.18 33.21 -3.01
N ARG A 3 -23.44 33.64 -3.18
CA ARG A 3 -24.36 33.96 -2.06
C ARG A 3 -25.24 32.79 -1.60
N SER A 4 -25.35 31.71 -2.38
CA SER A 4 -26.14 30.51 -2.04
C SER A 4 -25.32 29.39 -1.37
N LEU A 5 -24.01 29.57 -1.19
CA LEU A 5 -23.14 28.56 -0.61
C LEU A 5 -23.24 28.59 0.92
N THR A 6 -23.44 27.42 1.51
CA THR A 6 -23.37 27.26 2.97
C THR A 6 -21.98 27.67 3.48
N ARG A 7 -21.90 28.10 4.74
CA ARG A 7 -20.64 28.53 5.37
C ARG A 7 -19.53 27.46 5.23
N LEU A 8 -19.90 26.17 5.32
CA LEU A 8 -19.03 25.02 5.07
C LEU A 8 -18.48 24.98 3.64
N GLN A 9 -19.35 25.11 2.63
CA GLN A 9 -18.94 25.09 1.22
C GLN A 9 -18.02 26.26 0.88
N ARG A 10 -18.21 27.42 1.51
CA ARG A 10 -17.31 28.57 1.33
C ARG A 10 -15.91 28.28 1.90
N TYR A 11 -15.80 27.71 3.11
CA TYR A 11 -14.51 27.28 3.66
C TYR A 11 -13.83 26.23 2.77
N TYR A 12 -14.61 25.28 2.25
CA TYR A 12 -14.13 24.26 1.33
C TYR A 12 -13.57 24.86 0.03
N LEU A 13 -14.29 25.77 -0.63
CA LEU A 13 -13.81 26.41 -1.85
C LEU A 13 -12.58 27.29 -1.62
N ILE A 14 -12.54 28.02 -0.50
CA ILE A 14 -11.36 28.80 -0.10
C ILE A 14 -10.17 27.86 0.09
N TYR A 15 -10.39 26.72 0.74
CA TYR A 15 -9.34 25.73 0.94
C TYR A 15 -8.84 25.14 -0.38
N THR A 16 -9.73 24.62 -1.23
CA THR A 16 -9.35 24.06 -2.53
C THR A 16 -8.62 25.09 -3.40
N GLY A 17 -9.12 26.34 -3.44
CA GLY A 17 -8.48 27.43 -4.16
C GLY A 17 -7.10 27.79 -3.58
N GLY A 18 -6.99 27.88 -2.26
CA GLY A 18 -5.72 28.14 -1.57
C GLY A 18 -4.68 27.04 -1.79
N PHE A 19 -5.11 25.78 -1.76
CA PHE A 19 -4.25 24.63 -2.03
C PHE A 19 -3.76 24.60 -3.49
N LEU A 20 -4.64 24.82 -4.45
CA LEU A 20 -4.27 24.91 -5.87
C LEU A 20 -3.33 26.09 -6.14
N ALA A 21 -3.60 27.24 -5.52
CA ALA A 21 -2.71 28.40 -5.61
C ALA A 21 -1.33 28.11 -4.98
N PHE A 22 -1.29 27.39 -3.85
CA PHE A 22 -0.05 26.95 -3.22
C PHE A 22 0.75 26.00 -4.11
N ILE A 23 0.10 25.01 -4.73
CA ILE A 23 0.74 24.14 -5.74
C ILE A 23 1.26 24.96 -6.91
N GLY A 24 0.46 25.88 -7.45
CA GLY A 24 0.88 26.73 -8.57
C GLY A 24 2.09 27.60 -8.21
N ALA A 25 2.12 28.16 -7.00
CA ALA A 25 3.26 28.93 -6.50
C ALA A 25 4.51 28.05 -6.37
N LEU A 26 4.39 26.84 -5.82
CA LEU A 26 5.51 25.89 -5.73
C LEU A 26 6.02 25.48 -7.11
N ALA A 27 5.14 25.25 -8.08
CA ALA A 27 5.53 24.90 -9.45
C ALA A 27 6.29 26.04 -10.13
N VAL A 28 5.85 27.30 -9.95
CA VAL A 28 6.57 28.48 -10.45
C VAL A 28 7.94 28.60 -9.77
N LEU A 29 8.01 28.42 -8.45
CA LEU A 29 9.27 28.49 -7.71
C LEU A 29 10.25 27.39 -8.11
N GLU A 30 9.77 26.17 -8.37
CA GLU A 30 10.56 25.07 -8.90
C GLU A 30 11.11 25.40 -10.30
N GLN A 31 10.28 25.97 -11.19
CA GLN A 31 10.73 26.43 -12.51
C GLN A 31 11.79 27.54 -12.44
N HIS A 32 11.76 28.36 -11.39
CA HIS A 32 12.78 29.39 -11.12
C HIS A 32 14.02 28.85 -10.38
N GLY A 33 14.17 27.53 -10.27
CA GLY A 33 15.38 26.88 -9.75
C GLY A 33 15.34 26.54 -8.26
N MET A 34 14.17 26.55 -7.61
CA MET A 34 14.06 26.10 -6.22
C MET A 34 14.44 24.61 -6.11
N PRO A 35 15.39 24.23 -5.23
CA PRO A 35 15.76 22.83 -5.06
C PRO A 35 14.59 21.98 -4.54
N PRO A 36 14.42 20.72 -5.00
CA PRO A 36 13.29 19.85 -4.62
C PRO A 36 13.11 19.67 -3.10
N ARG A 37 14.20 19.67 -2.34
CA ARG A 37 14.17 19.61 -0.87
C ARG A 37 13.35 20.74 -0.22
N TRP A 38 13.45 21.96 -0.77
CA TRP A 38 12.72 23.12 -0.25
C TRP A 38 11.23 23.06 -0.58
N VAL A 39 10.89 22.49 -1.74
CA VAL A 39 9.50 22.17 -2.11
C VAL A 39 8.91 21.17 -1.09
N GLY A 40 9.67 20.12 -0.75
CA GLY A 40 9.29 19.14 0.27
C GLY A 40 9.05 19.77 1.65
N TYR A 41 9.97 20.62 2.12
CA TYR A 41 9.81 21.34 3.40
C TYR A 41 8.61 22.28 3.39
N ALA A 42 8.42 23.07 2.33
CA ALA A 42 7.30 23.98 2.20
C ALA A 42 5.96 23.22 2.24
N PHE A 43 5.87 22.09 1.53
CA PHE A 43 4.68 21.25 1.52
C PHE A 43 4.39 20.63 2.88
N LEU A 44 5.42 20.11 3.56
CA LEU A 44 5.29 19.54 4.90
C LEU A 44 4.83 20.57 5.92
N ILE A 45 5.47 21.75 5.95
CA ILE A 45 5.10 22.83 6.88
C ILE A 45 3.69 23.32 6.60
N PHE A 46 3.34 23.55 5.33
CA PHE A 46 2.00 23.99 4.93
C PHE A 46 0.92 23.01 5.42
N THR A 47 1.10 21.72 5.18
CA THR A 47 0.12 20.70 5.58
C THR A 47 0.01 20.55 7.10
N ILE A 48 1.13 20.50 7.83
CA ILE A 48 1.12 20.41 9.29
C ILE A 48 0.48 21.67 9.92
N SER A 49 0.91 22.86 9.50
CA SER A 49 0.36 24.12 10.02
C SER A 49 -1.14 24.24 9.75
N MET A 50 -1.59 23.77 8.59
CA MET A 50 -3.01 23.73 8.26
C MET A 50 -3.78 22.75 9.15
N TYR A 51 -3.32 21.51 9.33
CA TYR A 51 -3.99 20.53 10.19
C TYR A 51 -4.04 21.01 11.64
N ALA A 52 -2.95 21.61 12.14
CA ALA A 52 -2.91 22.23 13.45
C ALA A 52 -3.92 23.39 13.56
N GLY A 53 -4.00 24.26 12.54
CA GLY A 53 -4.99 25.34 12.47
C GLY A 53 -6.43 24.85 12.51
N ILE A 54 -6.76 23.78 11.77
CA ILE A 54 -8.08 23.14 11.81
C ILE A 54 -8.37 22.60 13.23
N GLY A 55 -7.39 21.97 13.86
CA GLY A 55 -7.49 21.47 15.24
C GLY A 55 -7.78 22.57 16.26
N ILE A 56 -7.08 23.69 16.18
CA ILE A 56 -7.27 24.84 17.07
C ILE A 56 -8.66 25.47 16.88
N ILE A 57 -9.09 25.67 15.63
CA ILE A 57 -10.41 26.27 15.31
C ILE A 57 -11.56 25.35 15.71
N SER A 58 -11.33 24.03 15.67
CA SER A 58 -12.35 23.01 15.98
C SER A 58 -12.32 22.55 17.45
N ARG A 59 -11.59 23.27 18.32
CA ARG A 59 -11.45 22.91 19.73
C ARG A 59 -12.81 22.83 20.42
N THR A 60 -13.05 21.73 21.13
CA THR A 60 -14.28 21.50 21.90
C THR A 60 -14.00 20.73 23.17
N SER A 61 -14.80 20.99 24.21
CA SER A 61 -14.72 20.33 25.53
C SER A 61 -15.94 19.44 25.80
N ASP A 62 -16.97 19.51 24.96
CA ASP A 62 -18.20 18.72 25.11
C ASP A 62 -18.01 17.30 24.59
N VAL A 63 -18.38 16.29 25.40
CA VAL A 63 -18.19 14.86 25.09
C VAL A 63 -18.88 14.44 23.79
N SER A 64 -20.09 14.92 23.52
CA SER A 64 -20.84 14.60 22.29
C SER A 64 -20.26 15.28 21.04
N GLU A 65 -19.73 16.50 21.16
CA GLU A 65 -19.02 17.17 20.09
C GLU A 65 -17.62 16.55 19.87
N TYR A 66 -16.96 16.11 20.94
CA TYR A 66 -15.65 15.49 20.91
C TYR A 66 -15.70 14.09 20.28
N TYR A 67 -16.65 13.23 20.65
CA TYR A 67 -16.69 11.85 20.14
C TYR A 67 -17.53 11.65 18.89
N VAL A 68 -18.56 12.46 18.62
CA VAL A 68 -19.44 12.27 17.45
C VAL A 68 -19.69 13.53 16.65
N ALA A 69 -18.95 14.62 16.91
CA ALA A 69 -19.15 15.92 16.27
C ALA A 69 -20.62 16.39 16.32
N GLY A 70 -21.31 16.08 17.42
CA GLY A 70 -22.74 16.36 17.62
C GLY A 70 -23.67 15.69 16.61
N ARG A 71 -23.17 14.74 15.79
CA ARG A 71 -23.86 14.16 14.62
C ARG A 71 -24.31 15.20 13.57
N ARG A 72 -23.61 16.34 13.51
CA ARG A 72 -23.96 17.48 12.63
C ARG A 72 -23.19 17.50 11.31
N VAL A 73 -22.18 16.64 11.16
CA VAL A 73 -21.38 16.60 9.93
C VAL A 73 -22.21 16.05 8.78
N PRO A 74 -22.35 16.78 7.66
CA PRO A 74 -23.11 16.29 6.51
C PRO A 74 -22.52 15.02 5.90
N ALA A 75 -23.38 14.14 5.38
CA ALA A 75 -22.99 12.83 4.86
C ALA A 75 -21.87 12.87 3.81
N PHE A 76 -21.89 13.87 2.92
CA PHE A 76 -20.85 14.05 1.89
C PHE A 76 -19.45 14.27 2.49
N PHE A 77 -19.33 15.10 3.54
CA PHE A 77 -18.05 15.35 4.21
C PHE A 77 -17.56 14.15 5.02
N ASN A 78 -18.47 13.42 5.67
CA ASN A 78 -18.12 12.15 6.31
C ASN A 78 -17.65 11.11 5.28
N GLY A 79 -18.27 11.04 4.11
CA GLY A 79 -17.84 10.16 3.02
C GLY A 79 -16.44 10.50 2.51
N MET A 80 -16.13 11.78 2.31
CA MET A 80 -14.77 12.22 1.95
C MET A 80 -13.75 11.87 3.04
N ALA A 81 -14.11 12.06 4.30
CA ALA A 81 -13.26 11.71 5.42
C ALA A 81 -12.96 10.21 5.49
N THR A 82 -13.98 9.36 5.34
CA THR A 82 -13.80 7.90 5.21
C THR A 82 -12.96 7.53 3.98
N GLY A 83 -13.14 8.24 2.87
CA GLY A 83 -12.33 8.08 1.67
C GLY A 83 -10.84 8.38 1.91
N ALA A 84 -10.53 9.48 2.61
CA ALA A 84 -9.14 9.80 2.98
C ALA A 84 -8.52 8.72 3.87
N ASP A 85 -9.27 8.22 4.87
CA ASP A 85 -8.81 7.13 5.73
C ASP A 85 -8.58 5.83 4.95
N TRP A 86 -9.44 5.53 3.97
CA TRP A 86 -9.26 4.40 3.08
C TRP A 86 -7.97 4.52 2.24
N MET A 87 -7.62 5.74 1.81
CA MET A 87 -6.44 6.05 0.98
C MET A 87 -5.13 6.17 1.80
N SER A 88 -5.11 5.72 3.06
CA SER A 88 -3.99 5.85 4.00
C SER A 88 -2.62 5.39 3.47
N ALA A 89 -1.53 5.69 4.21
CA ALA A 89 -0.18 5.31 3.81
C ALA A 89 -0.03 3.79 3.63
N ALA A 90 -0.68 2.99 4.49
CA ALA A 90 -0.74 1.53 4.33
C ALA A 90 -1.39 1.11 3.00
N SER A 91 -2.47 1.77 2.59
CA SER A 91 -3.14 1.48 1.32
C SER A 91 -2.29 1.92 0.13
N PHE A 92 -1.69 3.11 0.16
CA PHE A 92 -0.89 3.62 -0.94
C PHE A 92 0.39 2.80 -1.15
N ILE A 93 1.20 2.65 -0.10
CA ILE A 93 2.47 1.91 -0.16
C ILE A 93 2.21 0.41 -0.29
N GLY A 94 1.23 -0.11 0.46
CA GLY A 94 0.87 -1.52 0.44
C GLY A 94 0.35 -1.94 -0.93
N LEU A 95 -0.55 -1.16 -1.55
CA LEU A 95 -1.04 -1.46 -2.90
C LEU A 95 0.10 -1.43 -3.93
N ALA A 96 0.96 -0.42 -3.87
CA ALA A 96 2.10 -0.33 -4.77
C ALA A 96 3.03 -1.55 -4.62
N GLY A 97 3.32 -1.97 -3.38
CA GLY A 97 4.11 -3.16 -3.09
C GLY A 97 3.45 -4.46 -3.54
N THR A 98 2.15 -4.63 -3.26
CA THR A 98 1.39 -5.82 -3.68
C THR A 98 1.34 -5.91 -5.20
N LEU A 99 0.97 -4.84 -5.90
CA LEU A 99 0.93 -4.84 -7.38
C LEU A 99 2.32 -5.04 -7.99
N TYR A 100 3.38 -4.54 -7.36
CA TYR A 100 4.75 -4.79 -7.81
C TYR A 100 5.13 -6.28 -7.72
N LEU A 101 4.68 -6.98 -6.67
CA LEU A 101 5.03 -8.38 -6.44
C LEU A 101 4.09 -9.37 -7.15
N SER A 102 2.78 -9.11 -7.18
CA SER A 102 1.76 -10.02 -7.70
C SER A 102 1.11 -9.57 -9.01
N GLY A 103 1.53 -8.41 -9.54
CA GLY A 103 1.03 -7.88 -10.81
C GLY A 103 -0.49 -7.71 -10.81
N PHE A 104 -1.14 -8.16 -11.89
CA PHE A 104 -2.59 -8.04 -12.06
C PHE A 104 -3.40 -8.78 -10.98
N GLN A 105 -2.88 -9.89 -10.44
CA GLN A 105 -3.57 -10.63 -9.37
C GLN A 105 -3.73 -9.79 -8.09
N GLY A 106 -2.83 -8.83 -7.87
CA GLY A 106 -2.92 -7.89 -6.76
C GLY A 106 -4.18 -7.02 -6.78
N LEU A 107 -4.82 -6.82 -7.95
CA LEU A 107 -6.06 -6.05 -8.07
C LEU A 107 -7.25 -6.73 -7.34
N ALA A 108 -7.21 -8.05 -7.17
CA ALA A 108 -8.24 -8.76 -6.42
C ALA A 108 -8.32 -8.28 -4.96
N TYR A 109 -7.18 -7.90 -4.36
CA TYR A 109 -7.16 -7.32 -3.01
C TYR A 109 -7.91 -5.99 -2.95
N VAL A 110 -7.71 -5.12 -3.95
CA VAL A 110 -8.39 -3.82 -4.02
C VAL A 110 -9.89 -4.01 -4.13
N ILE A 111 -10.34 -4.88 -5.06
CA ILE A 111 -11.76 -5.14 -5.27
C ILE A 111 -12.37 -5.77 -4.02
N GLY A 112 -11.69 -6.75 -3.42
CA GLY A 112 -12.17 -7.46 -2.23
C GLY A 112 -12.34 -6.53 -1.03
N TRP A 113 -11.31 -5.75 -0.69
CA TRP A 113 -11.42 -4.86 0.47
C TRP A 113 -12.41 -3.71 0.19
N THR A 114 -12.45 -3.16 -1.03
CA THR A 114 -13.39 -2.07 -1.38
C THR A 114 -14.83 -2.56 -1.33
N GLY A 115 -15.08 -3.76 -1.86
CA GLY A 115 -16.38 -4.44 -1.72
C GLY A 115 -16.76 -4.64 -0.25
N GLY A 116 -15.78 -5.01 0.59
CA GLY A 116 -15.96 -5.10 2.05
C GLY A 116 -16.44 -3.80 2.68
N PHE A 117 -15.87 -2.65 2.32
CA PHE A 117 -16.34 -1.33 2.80
C PHE A 117 -17.79 -1.05 2.39
N VAL A 118 -18.18 -1.39 1.17
CA VAL A 118 -19.57 -1.24 0.69
C VAL A 118 -20.51 -2.13 1.51
N LEU A 119 -20.14 -3.38 1.75
CA LEU A 119 -20.94 -4.31 2.57
C LEU A 119 -21.08 -3.80 4.01
N VAL A 120 -20.01 -3.32 4.62
CA VAL A 120 -20.07 -2.73 5.98
C VAL A 120 -20.98 -1.49 5.99
N ALA A 121 -20.88 -0.63 4.98
CA ALA A 121 -21.70 0.57 4.87
C ALA A 121 -23.20 0.26 4.70
N LEU A 122 -23.55 -0.77 3.93
CA LEU A 122 -24.95 -1.14 3.67
C LEU A 122 -25.54 -2.03 4.77
N LEU A 123 -24.76 -2.99 5.28
CA LEU A 123 -25.28 -4.04 6.16
C LEU A 123 -25.05 -3.74 7.64
N LEU A 124 -23.97 -3.05 8.01
CA LEU A 124 -23.62 -2.84 9.42
C LEU A 124 -23.93 -1.43 9.90
N ALA A 125 -23.59 -0.40 9.12
CA ALA A 125 -23.78 1.00 9.50
C ALA A 125 -25.24 1.36 9.89
N PRO A 126 -26.31 0.83 9.25
CA PRO A 126 -27.69 1.14 9.66
C PRO A 126 -28.07 0.58 11.04
N TYR A 127 -27.45 -0.52 11.49
CA TYR A 127 -27.69 -1.07 12.83
C TYR A 127 -26.89 -0.31 13.87
N LEU A 128 -25.63 0.02 13.57
CA LEU A 128 -24.80 0.83 14.46
C LEU A 128 -25.38 2.23 14.68
N ARG A 129 -25.96 2.87 13.64
CA ARG A 129 -26.62 4.18 13.79
C ARG A 129 -27.88 4.16 14.65
N ARG A 130 -28.58 3.02 14.69
CA ARG A 130 -29.79 2.84 15.52
C ARG A 130 -29.44 2.59 16.98
N CYS A 131 -28.26 2.03 17.25
CA CYS A 131 -27.75 1.92 18.61
C CYS A 131 -27.04 3.22 18.98
N GLU A 132 -27.57 3.98 19.93
CA GLU A 132 -27.02 5.29 20.34
C GLU A 132 -25.67 5.21 21.09
N GLN A 133 -24.96 4.09 20.98
CA GLN A 133 -23.67 3.85 21.61
C GLN A 133 -22.53 4.52 20.82
N TYR A 134 -21.45 4.87 21.53
CA TYR A 134 -20.30 5.55 20.96
C TYR A 134 -19.25 4.61 20.36
N THR A 135 -19.22 3.33 20.78
CA THR A 135 -18.18 2.38 20.38
C THR A 135 -18.76 1.01 19.97
N ILE A 136 -18.05 0.28 19.10
CA ILE A 136 -18.42 -1.08 18.68
C ILE A 136 -18.44 -2.06 19.88
N PRO A 137 -17.47 -2.02 20.81
CA PRO A 137 -17.53 -2.87 22.00
C PRO A 137 -18.78 -2.63 22.87
N ASP A 138 -19.23 -1.37 23.00
CA ASP A 138 -20.45 -1.04 23.74
C ASP A 138 -21.70 -1.55 23.01
N PHE A 139 -21.72 -1.46 21.68
CA PHE A 139 -22.77 -2.06 20.86
C PHE A 139 -22.85 -3.58 21.07
N LEU A 140 -21.71 -4.28 21.05
CA LEU A 140 -21.68 -5.73 21.25
C LEU A 140 -22.08 -6.12 22.68
N GLY A 141 -21.63 -5.37 23.68
CA GLY A 141 -22.02 -5.56 25.08
C GLY A 141 -23.52 -5.35 25.29
N ALA A 142 -24.12 -4.33 24.67
CA ALA A 142 -25.55 -4.08 24.74
C ALA A 142 -26.38 -5.13 23.96
N ARG A 143 -25.85 -5.65 22.84
CA ARG A 143 -26.56 -6.59 21.97
C ARG A 143 -26.60 -8.01 22.51
N TYR A 144 -25.48 -8.49 23.07
CA TYR A 144 -25.30 -9.88 23.50
C TYR A 144 -25.32 -10.04 25.03
N GLY A 145 -25.21 -8.94 25.78
CA GLY A 145 -25.16 -8.96 27.24
C GLY A 145 -23.79 -9.41 27.77
N GLY A 146 -23.36 -8.80 28.89
CA GLY A 146 -22.21 -9.27 29.65
C GLY A 146 -20.90 -8.52 29.38
N ASN A 147 -20.18 -8.26 30.47
CA ASN A 147 -18.88 -7.56 30.44
C ASN A 147 -17.79 -8.37 29.73
N ALA A 148 -17.92 -9.70 29.66
CA ALA A 148 -16.95 -10.56 28.96
C ALA A 148 -16.88 -10.26 27.46
N ILE A 149 -18.03 -10.16 26.77
CA ILE A 149 -18.09 -9.85 25.33
C ILE A 149 -17.56 -8.44 25.06
N ARG A 150 -17.91 -7.48 25.92
CA ARG A 150 -17.38 -6.12 25.84
C ARG A 150 -15.85 -6.11 25.96
N LEU A 151 -15.29 -6.86 26.90
CA LEU A 151 -13.84 -6.91 27.14
C LEU A 151 -13.10 -7.56 25.97
N VAL A 152 -13.64 -8.65 25.41
CA VAL A 152 -13.11 -9.26 24.17
C VAL A 152 -13.16 -8.28 23.01
N ALA A 153 -14.26 -7.56 22.83
CA ALA A 153 -14.39 -6.57 21.77
C ALA A 153 -13.44 -5.38 21.95
N VAL A 154 -13.22 -4.91 23.18
CA VAL A 154 -12.22 -3.88 23.48
C VAL A 154 -10.82 -4.38 23.14
N ALA A 155 -10.45 -5.61 23.55
CA ALA A 155 -9.15 -6.18 23.24
C ALA A 155 -8.94 -6.32 21.73
N ALA A 156 -9.95 -6.80 20.98
CA ALA A 156 -9.91 -6.90 19.53
C ALA A 156 -9.76 -5.52 18.86
N ALA A 157 -10.51 -4.52 19.33
CA ALA A 157 -10.43 -3.15 18.81
C ALA A 157 -9.05 -2.51 19.05
N ILE A 158 -8.48 -2.70 20.25
CA ILE A 158 -7.13 -2.22 20.60
C ILE A 158 -6.09 -2.93 19.73
N LEU A 159 -6.16 -4.25 19.58
CA LEU A 159 -5.21 -5.02 18.78
C LEU A 159 -5.23 -4.57 17.31
N ALA A 160 -6.42 -4.48 16.71
CA ALA A 160 -6.57 -4.04 15.33
C ALA A 160 -6.06 -2.60 15.13
N SER A 161 -6.39 -1.70 16.06
CA SER A 161 -5.94 -0.30 16.02
C SER A 161 -4.42 -0.18 16.19
N PHE A 162 -3.83 -0.97 17.07
CA PHE A 162 -2.38 -0.97 17.31
C PHE A 162 -1.61 -1.41 16.08
N VAL A 163 -1.99 -2.55 15.48
CA VAL A 163 -1.36 -3.06 14.25
C VAL A 163 -1.46 -2.01 13.14
N TYR A 164 -2.62 -1.37 13.00
CA TYR A 164 -2.83 -0.35 11.99
C TYR A 164 -1.96 0.89 12.24
N VAL A 165 -1.91 1.41 13.47
CA VAL A 165 -1.09 2.58 13.83
C VAL A 165 0.40 2.32 13.59
N VAL A 166 0.91 1.13 13.91
CA VAL A 166 2.31 0.77 13.64
C VAL A 166 2.63 0.87 12.14
N ALA A 167 1.74 0.34 11.28
CA ALA A 167 1.92 0.44 9.83
C ALA A 167 1.91 1.89 9.34
N GLN A 168 1.03 2.74 9.88
CA GLN A 168 0.97 4.16 9.52
C GLN A 168 2.21 4.94 9.99
N ILE A 169 2.69 4.69 11.21
CA ILE A 169 3.91 5.31 11.76
C ILE A 169 5.11 4.99 10.88
N TYR A 170 5.25 3.71 10.50
CA TYR A 170 6.31 3.28 9.61
C TYR A 170 6.20 3.97 8.23
N GLY A 171 4.99 4.03 7.66
CA GLY A 171 4.73 4.74 6.40
C GLY A 171 5.14 6.21 6.45
N VAL A 172 4.76 6.93 7.52
CA VAL A 172 5.14 8.33 7.74
C VAL A 172 6.66 8.49 7.81
N GLY A 173 7.35 7.63 8.56
CA GLY A 173 8.82 7.67 8.70
C GLY A 173 9.55 7.38 7.39
N VAL A 174 9.09 6.41 6.60
CA VAL A 174 9.66 6.08 5.28
C VAL A 174 9.46 7.25 4.30
N ILE A 175 8.26 7.82 4.22
CA ILE A 175 7.99 8.95 3.32
C ILE A 175 8.85 10.16 3.72
N THR A 176 8.86 10.51 5.01
CA THR A 176 9.58 11.69 5.49
C THR A 176 11.10 11.54 5.29
N SER A 177 11.66 10.36 5.54
CA SER A 177 13.09 10.11 5.31
C SER A 177 13.49 10.14 3.84
N ARG A 178 12.61 9.69 2.94
CA ARG A 178 12.89 9.67 1.49
C ARG A 178 12.75 11.03 0.83
N PHE A 179 11.70 11.79 1.16
CA PHE A 179 11.38 13.04 0.45
C PHE A 179 11.93 14.29 1.12
N VAL A 180 12.07 14.26 2.44
CA VAL A 180 12.50 15.43 3.23
C VAL A 180 13.95 15.27 3.72
N SER A 181 14.55 14.08 3.53
CA SER A 181 15.90 13.73 3.98
C SER A 181 16.11 13.92 5.49
N LEU A 182 15.02 13.86 6.27
CA LEU A 182 15.08 13.82 7.73
C LEU A 182 15.41 12.40 8.20
N GLN A 183 16.04 12.28 9.37
CA GLN A 183 16.17 10.97 10.02
C GLN A 183 14.79 10.38 10.29
N PHE A 184 14.70 9.05 10.18
CA PHE A 184 13.43 8.33 10.34
C PHE A 184 12.76 8.66 11.68
N GLU A 185 13.50 8.67 12.79
CA GLU A 185 12.92 8.96 14.11
C GLU A 185 12.37 10.38 14.20
N ILE A 186 13.09 11.37 13.65
CA ILE A 186 12.66 12.77 13.65
C ILE A 186 11.38 12.92 12.81
N GLY A 187 11.33 12.31 11.63
CA GLY A 187 10.16 12.34 10.76
C GLY A 187 8.92 11.73 11.42
N VAL A 188 9.09 10.59 12.09
CA VAL A 188 8.03 9.95 12.88
C VAL A 188 7.56 10.86 14.01
N PHE A 189 8.48 11.43 14.78
CA PHE A 189 8.13 12.28 15.92
C PHE A 189 7.36 13.53 15.50
N VAL A 190 7.82 14.23 14.46
CA VAL A 190 7.16 15.43 13.93
C VAL A 190 5.77 15.08 13.36
N GLY A 191 5.67 13.99 12.59
CA GLY A 191 4.40 13.55 12.02
C GLY A 191 3.37 13.17 13.09
N LEU A 192 3.80 12.37 14.08
CA LEU A 192 2.96 11.99 15.21
C LEU A 192 2.56 13.20 16.07
N ALA A 193 3.51 14.08 16.41
CA ALA A 193 3.21 15.27 17.18
C ALA A 193 2.15 16.14 16.49
N GLY A 194 2.26 16.34 15.17
CA GLY A 194 1.26 17.07 14.39
C GLY A 194 -0.13 16.45 14.47
N ILE A 195 -0.22 15.13 14.25
CA ILE A 195 -1.48 14.37 14.30
C ILE A 195 -2.09 14.38 15.71
N LEU A 196 -1.28 14.20 16.75
CA LEU A 196 -1.73 14.22 18.13
C LEU A 196 -2.26 15.60 18.52
N VAL A 197 -1.55 16.68 18.18
CA VAL A 197 -2.00 18.05 18.49
C VAL A 197 -3.37 18.34 17.86
N CYS A 198 -3.59 17.99 16.58
CA CYS A 198 -4.87 18.28 15.95
C CYS A 198 -6.00 17.37 16.43
N SER A 199 -5.73 16.10 16.75
CA SER A 199 -6.75 15.15 17.21
C SER A 199 -7.14 15.35 18.67
N PHE A 200 -6.19 15.60 19.58
CA PHE A 200 -6.47 15.81 20.99
C PHE A 200 -7.24 17.11 21.26
N LEU A 201 -6.97 18.17 20.49
CA LEU A 201 -7.59 19.48 20.76
C LEU A 201 -9.04 19.57 20.29
N GLY A 202 -9.42 18.92 19.19
CA GLY A 202 -10.74 19.12 18.58
C GLY A 202 -11.58 17.87 18.32
N GLY A 203 -11.13 16.69 18.77
CA GLY A 203 -11.89 15.45 18.71
C GLY A 203 -12.31 15.06 17.28
N MET A 204 -13.42 14.31 17.16
CA MET A 204 -13.94 13.81 15.90
C MET A 204 -14.22 14.93 14.89
N ARG A 205 -14.70 16.10 15.34
CA ARG A 205 -14.94 17.24 14.46
C ARG A 205 -13.64 17.70 13.79
N ALA A 206 -12.57 17.93 14.56
CA ALA A 206 -11.28 18.30 13.99
C ALA A 206 -10.76 17.24 13.03
N VAL A 207 -10.82 15.97 13.44
CA VAL A 207 -10.36 14.83 12.65
C VAL A 207 -11.09 14.78 11.31
N THR A 208 -12.42 14.86 11.29
CA THR A 208 -13.21 14.84 10.05
C THR A 208 -12.86 16.01 9.14
N TRP A 209 -12.67 17.22 9.68
CA TRP A 209 -12.28 18.38 8.87
C TRP A 209 -10.86 18.25 8.31
N THR A 210 -9.92 17.70 9.07
CA THR A 210 -8.58 17.40 8.56
C THR A 210 -8.60 16.30 7.50
N GLN A 211 -9.44 15.29 7.64
CA GLN A 211 -9.59 14.21 6.66
C GLN A 211 -10.25 14.68 5.37
N VAL A 212 -11.25 15.58 5.43
CA VAL A 212 -11.80 16.24 4.25
C VAL A 212 -10.72 17.04 3.50
N ALA A 213 -9.87 17.74 4.24
CA ALA A 213 -8.76 18.48 3.65
C ALA A 213 -7.73 17.54 2.99
N GLN A 214 -7.41 16.42 3.64
CA GLN A 214 -6.54 15.36 3.11
C GLN A 214 -7.11 14.70 1.86
N TYR A 215 -8.41 14.40 1.84
CA TYR A 215 -9.11 13.81 0.70
C TYR A 215 -8.86 14.62 -0.58
N LEU A 216 -9.01 15.95 -0.50
CA LEU A 216 -8.77 16.85 -1.63
C LEU A 216 -7.33 16.77 -2.14
N ILE A 217 -6.35 16.79 -1.23
CA ILE A 217 -4.93 16.67 -1.58
C ILE A 217 -4.69 15.36 -2.31
N LEU A 218 -5.22 14.25 -1.77
CA LEU A 218 -5.02 12.91 -2.32
C LEU A 218 -5.69 12.72 -3.69
N ILE A 219 -6.90 13.25 -3.89
CA ILE A 219 -7.59 13.19 -5.19
C ILE A 219 -6.81 13.95 -6.25
N VAL A 220 -6.33 15.16 -5.94
CA VAL A 220 -5.47 15.92 -6.87
C VAL A 220 -4.17 15.15 -7.14
N ALA A 221 -3.55 14.61 -6.09
CA ALA A 221 -2.29 13.87 -6.20
C ALA A 221 -2.42 12.57 -7.04
N TYR A 222 -3.55 11.86 -6.97
CA TYR A 222 -3.75 10.62 -7.73
C TYR A 222 -4.27 10.87 -9.15
N ILE A 223 -5.17 11.85 -9.34
CA ILE A 223 -5.71 12.13 -10.68
C ILE A 223 -4.66 12.77 -11.57
N THR A 224 -3.81 13.66 -11.06
CA THR A 224 -2.87 14.44 -11.89
C THR A 224 -1.91 13.55 -12.71
N PRO A 225 -1.17 12.58 -12.11
CA PRO A 225 -0.27 11.73 -12.88
C PRO A 225 -1.01 10.85 -13.89
N VAL A 226 -2.18 10.34 -13.50
CA VAL A 226 -2.99 9.47 -14.37
C VAL A 226 -3.57 10.27 -15.55
N ALA A 227 -3.98 11.52 -15.32
CA ALA A 227 -4.46 12.41 -16.38
C ALA A 227 -3.34 12.78 -17.37
N ILE A 228 -2.13 13.08 -16.88
CA ILE A 228 -0.95 13.34 -17.72
C ILE A 228 -0.62 12.10 -18.56
N LEU A 229 -0.59 10.92 -17.94
CA LEU A 229 -0.33 9.66 -18.64
C LEU A 229 -1.40 9.39 -19.71
N SER A 230 -2.68 9.58 -19.36
CA SER A 230 -3.80 9.43 -20.28
C SER A 230 -3.66 10.34 -21.49
N TYR A 231 -3.32 11.62 -21.26
CA TYR A 231 -3.10 12.59 -22.34
C TYR A 231 -1.94 12.18 -23.26
N ASN A 232 -0.82 11.73 -22.70
CA ASN A 232 0.34 11.31 -23.48
C ASN A 232 0.08 10.04 -24.32
N VAL A 233 -0.78 9.12 -23.85
CA VAL A 233 -1.05 7.84 -24.53
C VAL A 233 -2.23 7.92 -25.49
N THR A 234 -3.25 8.73 -25.18
CA THR A 234 -4.54 8.72 -25.90
C THR A 234 -4.96 10.09 -26.44
N GLY A 235 -4.27 11.17 -26.05
CA GLY A 235 -4.67 12.55 -26.34
C GLY A 235 -5.82 13.06 -25.48
N ASN A 236 -6.45 12.22 -24.64
CA ASN A 236 -7.52 12.61 -23.74
C ASN A 236 -7.03 12.64 -22.28
N PRO A 237 -7.15 13.76 -21.55
CA PRO A 237 -6.72 13.86 -20.16
C PRO A 237 -7.65 13.16 -19.16
N VAL A 238 -8.82 12.64 -19.60
CA VAL A 238 -9.79 11.96 -18.73
C VAL A 238 -9.61 10.44 -18.82
N PRO A 239 -8.84 9.82 -17.91
CA PRO A 239 -8.50 8.40 -17.99
C PRO A 239 -9.72 7.48 -17.93
N GLN A 240 -10.81 7.92 -17.27
CA GLN A 240 -12.03 7.13 -17.12
C GLN A 240 -12.75 6.89 -18.46
N LEU A 241 -12.59 7.79 -19.43
CA LEU A 241 -13.26 7.67 -20.73
C LEU A 241 -12.49 6.76 -21.71
N VAL A 242 -11.17 6.72 -21.58
CA VAL A 242 -10.27 5.98 -22.49
C VAL A 242 -9.81 4.64 -21.94
N TYR A 243 -10.23 4.28 -20.72
CA TYR A 243 -9.85 3.02 -20.06
C TYR A 243 -10.06 1.78 -20.96
N GLY A 244 -11.18 1.72 -21.68
CA GLY A 244 -11.48 0.61 -22.60
C GLY A 244 -10.50 0.50 -23.77
N GLU A 245 -10.11 1.64 -24.37
CA GLU A 245 -9.14 1.66 -25.48
C GLU A 245 -7.73 1.29 -25.00
N VAL A 246 -7.33 1.81 -23.83
CA VAL A 246 -6.02 1.48 -23.23
C VAL A 246 -5.94 0.00 -22.88
N LEU A 247 -7.01 -0.57 -22.31
CA LEU A 247 -7.04 -2.00 -21.97
C LEU A 247 -6.88 -2.89 -23.20
N GLN A 248 -7.51 -2.52 -24.33
CA GLN A 248 -7.32 -3.23 -25.59
C GLN A 248 -5.87 -3.14 -26.09
N LYS A 249 -5.25 -1.96 -26.03
CA LYS A 249 -3.83 -1.79 -26.40
C LYS A 249 -2.90 -2.60 -25.49
N VAL A 250 -3.15 -2.61 -24.18
CA VAL A 250 -2.39 -3.40 -23.21
C VAL A 250 -2.54 -4.90 -23.52
N SER A 251 -3.75 -5.39 -23.77
CA SER A 251 -3.97 -6.80 -24.13
C SER A 251 -3.28 -7.18 -25.45
N GLN A 252 -3.28 -6.29 -26.44
CA GLN A 252 -2.55 -6.51 -27.69
C GLN A 252 -1.03 -6.55 -27.48
N LEU A 253 -0.48 -5.67 -26.62
CA LEU A 253 0.93 -5.68 -26.26
C LEU A 253 1.31 -6.93 -25.48
N GLU A 254 0.47 -7.35 -24.53
CA GLU A 254 0.63 -8.56 -23.76
C GLU A 254 0.66 -9.79 -24.68
N ASN A 255 -0.30 -9.92 -25.61
CA ASN A 255 -0.29 -10.99 -26.59
C ASN A 255 0.97 -10.95 -27.47
N ARG A 256 1.42 -9.76 -27.89
CA ARG A 256 2.64 -9.60 -28.69
C ARG A 256 3.90 -10.04 -27.92
N LEU A 257 4.02 -9.67 -26.65
CA LEU A 257 5.12 -10.12 -25.79
C LEU A 257 5.03 -11.62 -25.53
N PHE A 258 3.84 -12.13 -25.24
CA PHE A 258 3.59 -13.55 -24.99
C PHE A 258 3.96 -14.41 -26.20
N ASP A 259 3.75 -13.88 -27.41
CA ASP A 259 4.08 -14.56 -28.65
C ASP A 259 5.52 -14.34 -29.15
N ALA A 260 6.28 -13.44 -28.52
CA ALA A 260 7.64 -13.14 -28.92
C ALA A 260 8.54 -14.39 -28.80
N PRO A 261 9.45 -14.63 -29.77
CA PRO A 261 10.29 -15.82 -29.79
C PRO A 261 11.16 -15.94 -28.53
N ALA A 262 11.74 -14.83 -28.05
CA ALA A 262 12.54 -14.80 -26.83
C ALA A 262 11.73 -15.22 -25.58
N GLU A 263 10.48 -14.78 -25.47
CA GLU A 263 9.61 -15.15 -24.36
C GLU A 263 9.23 -16.65 -24.43
N LYS A 264 9.01 -17.17 -25.63
CA LYS A 264 8.77 -18.60 -25.85
C LYS A 264 9.99 -19.46 -25.50
N GLU A 265 11.20 -19.03 -25.89
CA GLU A 265 12.45 -19.70 -25.53
C GLU A 265 12.67 -19.75 -24.02
N VAL A 266 12.44 -18.62 -23.32
CA VAL A 266 12.57 -18.56 -21.86
C VAL A 266 11.58 -19.52 -21.20
N ARG A 267 10.31 -19.54 -21.64
CA ARG A 267 9.31 -20.48 -21.11
C ARG A 267 9.63 -21.94 -21.39
N GLN A 268 10.18 -22.24 -22.57
CA GLN A 268 10.65 -23.59 -22.89
C GLN A 268 11.79 -23.99 -21.96
N LEU A 269 12.79 -23.13 -21.76
CA LEU A 269 13.89 -23.38 -20.83
C LEU A 269 13.42 -23.61 -19.39
N PHE A 270 12.46 -22.81 -18.92
CA PHE A 270 11.86 -22.95 -17.59
C PHE A 270 11.07 -24.26 -17.46
N ARG A 271 10.29 -24.63 -18.49
CA ARG A 271 9.58 -25.92 -18.55
C ARG A 271 10.55 -27.11 -18.57
N GLU A 272 11.61 -27.06 -19.37
CA GLU A 272 12.66 -28.10 -19.40
C GLU A 272 13.35 -28.26 -18.04
N ARG A 273 13.63 -27.16 -17.34
CA ARG A 273 14.16 -27.19 -15.97
C ARG A 273 13.19 -27.86 -15.00
N ALA A 274 11.92 -27.48 -15.05
CA ALA A 274 10.87 -28.08 -14.22
C ALA A 274 10.74 -29.60 -14.50
N ASP A 275 10.73 -30.01 -15.76
CA ASP A 275 10.68 -31.41 -16.17
C ASP A 275 11.92 -32.19 -15.70
N THR A 276 13.10 -31.57 -15.75
CA THR A 276 14.35 -32.16 -15.22
C THR A 276 14.24 -32.42 -13.71
N TYR A 277 13.72 -31.45 -12.94
CA TYR A 277 13.50 -31.64 -11.50
C TYR A 277 12.42 -32.69 -11.22
N ALA A 278 11.34 -32.73 -12.01
CA ALA A 278 10.31 -33.75 -11.89
C ALA A 278 10.87 -35.16 -12.13
N GLN A 279 11.70 -35.35 -13.16
CA GLN A 279 12.38 -36.62 -13.42
C GLN A 279 13.30 -37.02 -12.27
N LYS A 280 14.09 -36.07 -11.74
CA LYS A 280 14.95 -36.32 -10.58
C LYS A 280 14.15 -36.79 -9.37
N ILE A 281 12.98 -36.20 -9.11
CA ILE A 281 12.10 -36.59 -8.00
C ILE A 281 11.53 -37.99 -8.24
N MET A 282 11.06 -38.30 -9.45
CA MET A 282 10.52 -39.63 -9.78
C MET A 282 11.56 -40.76 -9.64
N GLN A 283 12.83 -40.46 -9.90
CA GLN A 283 13.93 -41.43 -9.85
C GLN A 283 14.64 -41.49 -8.49
N LEU A 284 14.11 -40.84 -7.45
CA LEU A 284 14.66 -40.96 -6.10
C LEU A 284 14.55 -42.42 -5.60
N PRO A 285 15.60 -42.97 -4.94
CA PRO A 285 16.84 -42.31 -4.50
C PRO A 285 17.99 -42.36 -5.53
N GLN A 286 17.82 -43.02 -6.66
CA GLN A 286 18.88 -43.27 -7.64
C GLN A 286 19.42 -41.98 -8.26
N SER A 287 18.55 -41.01 -8.54
CA SER A 287 18.92 -39.69 -9.06
C SER A 287 19.89 -38.92 -8.15
N LEU A 288 19.70 -39.00 -6.82
CA LEU A 288 20.57 -38.34 -5.84
C LEU A 288 21.97 -38.98 -5.80
N ASN A 289 22.03 -40.30 -5.86
CA ASN A 289 23.29 -41.03 -5.88
C ASN A 289 24.06 -40.76 -7.19
N HIS A 290 23.36 -40.77 -8.31
CA HIS A 290 23.93 -40.44 -9.62
C HIS A 290 24.51 -39.02 -9.65
N GLU A 291 23.80 -38.03 -9.09
CA GLU A 291 24.29 -36.65 -9.04
C GLU A 291 25.53 -36.48 -8.13
N ARG A 292 25.61 -37.24 -7.04
CA ARG A 292 26.81 -37.29 -6.17
C ARG A 292 28.02 -37.90 -6.89
N GLU A 293 27.81 -38.98 -7.62
CA GLU A 293 28.87 -39.64 -8.40
C GLU A 293 29.36 -38.75 -9.53
N LEU A 294 28.44 -38.09 -10.24
CA LEU A 294 28.75 -37.19 -11.35
C LEU A 294 29.60 -36.00 -10.90
N LEU A 295 29.21 -35.33 -9.80
CA LEU A 295 30.02 -34.24 -9.23
C LEU A 295 31.38 -34.72 -8.72
N SER A 296 31.44 -35.91 -8.13
CA SER A 296 32.72 -36.48 -7.67
C SER A 296 33.66 -36.78 -8.84
N SER A 297 33.12 -37.30 -9.95
CA SER A 297 33.87 -37.53 -11.18
C SER A 297 34.37 -36.23 -11.81
N GLN A 298 33.53 -35.20 -11.92
CA GLN A 298 33.89 -33.88 -12.45
C GLN A 298 34.99 -33.20 -11.63
N ILE A 299 34.89 -33.24 -10.30
CA ILE A 299 35.93 -32.71 -9.40
C ILE A 299 37.26 -33.43 -9.64
N ASN A 300 37.24 -34.76 -9.80
CA ASN A 300 38.45 -35.54 -10.03
C ASN A 300 39.08 -35.25 -11.41
N GLN A 301 38.26 -35.05 -12.46
CA GLN A 301 38.73 -34.66 -13.79
C GLN A 301 39.34 -33.25 -13.80
N LEU A 302 38.71 -32.30 -13.11
CA LEU A 302 39.22 -30.93 -13.00
C LEU A 302 40.47 -30.82 -12.14
N LYS A 303 40.63 -31.69 -11.13
CA LYS A 303 41.89 -31.82 -10.38
C LYS A 303 43.03 -32.44 -11.20
N ALA A 304 42.69 -33.22 -12.22
CA ALA A 304 43.65 -33.85 -13.12
C ALA A 304 44.03 -32.97 -14.34
N SER A 305 43.35 -31.84 -14.52
CA SER A 305 43.60 -30.88 -15.60
C SER A 305 44.09 -29.55 -15.03
N ASP A 306 44.87 -28.79 -15.82
CA ASP A 306 45.56 -27.56 -15.37
C ASP A 306 44.61 -26.33 -15.32
N VAL A 307 43.42 -26.52 -14.73
CA VAL A 307 42.31 -25.56 -14.72
C VAL A 307 42.35 -24.70 -13.44
N GLN A 308 41.76 -23.49 -13.49
CA GLN A 308 41.69 -22.56 -12.36
C GLN A 308 41.09 -23.22 -11.10
N MET A 309 41.80 -23.11 -9.98
CA MET A 309 41.39 -23.56 -8.63
C MET A 309 39.97 -23.12 -8.23
N ARG A 310 39.50 -21.99 -8.80
CA ARG A 310 38.17 -21.42 -8.58
C ARG A 310 37.03 -22.39 -8.96
N ASP A 311 37.15 -23.10 -10.07
CA ASP A 311 36.08 -23.98 -10.57
C ASP A 311 35.99 -25.27 -9.75
N ILE A 312 37.13 -25.78 -9.28
CA ILE A 312 37.22 -26.92 -8.35
C ILE A 312 36.52 -26.58 -7.03
N VAL A 313 36.79 -25.40 -6.47
CA VAL A 313 36.17 -24.95 -5.22
C VAL A 313 34.65 -24.76 -5.36
N ALA A 314 34.18 -24.28 -6.51
CA ALA A 314 32.76 -24.13 -6.79
C ALA A 314 32.02 -25.48 -6.82
N LEU A 315 32.59 -26.49 -7.49
CA LEU A 315 32.01 -27.83 -7.56
C LEU A 315 32.08 -28.58 -6.24
N GLU A 316 33.16 -28.43 -5.47
CA GLU A 316 33.25 -28.98 -4.11
C GLU A 316 32.22 -28.36 -3.16
N ARG A 317 31.93 -27.06 -3.31
CA ARG A 317 30.83 -26.41 -2.60
C ARG A 317 29.48 -27.00 -3.01
N GLN A 318 29.23 -27.14 -4.32
CA GLN A 318 27.98 -27.70 -4.83
C GLN A 318 27.74 -29.15 -4.38
N ARG A 319 28.80 -29.98 -4.33
CA ARG A 319 28.73 -31.35 -3.79
C ARG A 319 28.44 -31.36 -2.28
N ARG A 320 29.03 -30.45 -1.52
CA ARG A 320 28.79 -30.34 -0.08
C ARG A 320 27.38 -29.86 0.23
N ASP A 321 26.86 -28.96 -0.60
CA ASP A 321 25.52 -28.42 -0.46
C ASP A 321 24.44 -29.41 -0.94
N LEU A 322 24.78 -30.57 -1.53
CA LEU A 322 23.78 -31.58 -1.92
C LEU A 322 23.01 -32.13 -0.70
N PRO A 323 21.70 -32.41 -0.84
CA PRO A 323 20.90 -33.00 0.23
C PRO A 323 21.48 -34.32 0.73
N HIS A 324 21.42 -34.57 2.03
CA HIS A 324 21.95 -35.80 2.64
C HIS A 324 21.01 -36.99 2.44
N ASP A 325 19.70 -36.74 2.48
CA ASP A 325 18.66 -37.76 2.43
C ASP A 325 17.71 -37.56 1.23
N PRO A 326 17.09 -38.65 0.72
CA PRO A 326 16.12 -38.59 -0.37
C PRO A 326 14.93 -37.66 -0.08
N GLU A 327 14.46 -37.56 1.16
CA GLU A 327 13.37 -36.65 1.53
C GLU A 327 13.77 -35.17 1.44
N GLN A 328 14.98 -34.83 1.89
CA GLN A 328 15.52 -33.48 1.74
C GLN A 328 15.74 -33.13 0.26
N ALA A 329 16.16 -34.11 -0.55
CA ALA A 329 16.30 -33.94 -1.99
C ALA A 329 14.97 -33.69 -2.68
N LYS A 330 13.93 -34.44 -2.31
CA LYS A 330 12.56 -34.22 -2.79
C LYS A 330 12.08 -32.81 -2.47
N ALA A 331 12.13 -32.37 -1.20
CA ALA A 331 11.68 -31.05 -0.80
C ALA A 331 12.42 -29.91 -1.54
N ARG A 332 13.74 -30.06 -1.72
CA ARG A 332 14.55 -29.07 -2.44
C ARG A 332 14.23 -29.03 -3.93
N TRP A 333 14.11 -30.18 -4.58
CA TRP A 333 13.80 -30.24 -6.00
C TRP A 333 12.34 -29.84 -6.29
N GLU A 334 11.41 -30.10 -5.37
CA GLU A 334 10.04 -29.57 -5.44
C GLU A 334 10.06 -28.03 -5.38
N ALA A 335 10.76 -27.44 -4.40
CA ALA A 335 10.92 -25.99 -4.32
C ALA A 335 11.60 -25.39 -5.58
N ALA A 336 12.58 -26.09 -6.15
CA ALA A 336 13.24 -25.67 -7.38
C ALA A 336 12.34 -25.82 -8.62
N MET A 337 11.49 -26.84 -8.67
CA MET A 337 10.49 -27.03 -9.71
C MET A 337 9.44 -25.91 -9.68
N PHE A 338 8.91 -25.58 -8.50
CA PHE A 338 7.92 -24.51 -8.35
C PHE A 338 8.48 -23.11 -8.63
N SER A 339 9.78 -22.88 -8.40
CA SER A 339 10.41 -21.61 -8.78
C SER A 339 10.81 -21.52 -10.24
N ALA A 340 10.78 -22.66 -10.96
CA ALA A 340 11.06 -22.74 -12.39
C ALA A 340 9.78 -22.79 -13.26
N GLY A 341 8.58 -22.89 -12.67
CA GLY A 341 7.29 -22.91 -13.40
C GLY A 341 6.55 -21.60 -13.28
#